data_AF-A0A924K9Z1-F1
#
_entry.id   AF-A0A924K9Z1-F1
#
_cell.length_a   1.000
_cell.length_b   1.000
_cell.length_c   1.000
_cell.angle_alpha   90.00
_cell.angle_beta   90.00
_cell.angle_gamma   90.00
#
_symmetry.space_group_name_H-M   'P 1'
#
loop_
_entity.id
_entity.type
_entity.pdbx_description
1 polymer ?
#
loop_
_entity_poly.entity_id
_entity_poly.type
_entity_poly.pdbx_seq_one_letter_code
_entity_poly.pdbx_strand_id
1 'polypeptide(L)'
;MMVVWGGLGGLIAKFQQAGLGNVVGSWISNGQSQPVSGDQLSNVLGADTMAGLAEKLGMSQGDAAGQLSNILPGLIDKLTPNGAAPAGGLGNAGDLMGLLGSLLQKR
;
A
#
# COMPACT_ATOMS: atom_id res chain seq x y z
N MET A 1 -18.74 8.66 11.25
CA MET A 1 -17.59 8.83 10.35
C MET A 1 -16.73 7.58 10.43
N MET A 2 -16.91 6.62 9.52
CA MET A 2 -16.03 5.45 9.42
C MET A 2 -15.03 5.74 8.32
N VAL A 3 -13.79 6.00 8.71
CA VAL A 3 -12.72 6.22 7.75
C VAL A 3 -11.96 4.91 7.60
N VAL A 4 -12.18 4.23 6.47
CA VAL A 4 -11.42 3.03 6.08
C VAL A 4 -10.04 3.49 5.60
N TRP A 5 -9.07 3.62 6.52
CA TRP A 5 -7.64 3.80 6.22
C TRP A 5 -6.85 2.50 6.50
N GLY A 6 -7.37 1.35 6.06
CA GLY A 6 -6.92 0.04 6.57
C GLY A 6 -5.65 -0.57 5.96
N GLY A 7 -4.95 0.09 5.02
CA GLY A 7 -3.75 -0.53 4.42
C GLY A 7 -2.88 0.45 3.67
N LEU A 8 -3.27 0.82 2.44
CA LEU A 8 -2.48 1.73 1.60
C LEU A 8 -2.56 3.19 2.06
N GLY A 9 -3.71 3.66 2.50
CA GLY A 9 -3.83 5.04 3.00
C GLY A 9 -2.90 5.32 4.19
N GLY A 10 -2.85 4.40 5.16
CA GLY A 10 -1.98 4.53 6.33
C GLY A 10 -0.50 4.51 5.95
N LEU A 11 -0.12 3.72 4.94
CA LEU A 11 1.21 3.74 4.36
C LEU A 11 1.50 5.10 3.71
N ILE A 12 0.62 5.61 2.86
CA ILE A 12 0.78 6.92 2.20
C ILE A 12 0.96 8.04 3.22
N ALA A 13 0.17 8.04 4.30
CA ALA A 13 0.32 9.01 5.38
C ALA A 13 1.70 8.92 6.05
N LYS A 14 2.19 7.70 6.33
CA LYS A 14 3.55 7.49 6.86
C LYS A 14 4.64 7.96 5.90
N PHE A 15 4.51 7.66 4.60
CA PHE A 15 5.44 8.14 3.57
C PHE A 15 5.47 9.66 3.50
N GLN A 16 4.30 10.32 3.55
CA GLN A 16 4.20 11.77 3.61
C GLN A 16 4.85 12.34 4.88
N GLN A 17 4.61 11.72 6.04
CA GLN A 17 5.22 12.12 7.33
C GLN A 17 6.74 12.00 7.32
N ALA A 18 7.30 11.00 6.63
CA ALA A 18 8.74 10.81 6.47
C ALA A 18 9.38 11.73 5.40
N GLY A 19 8.60 12.61 4.75
CA GLY A 19 9.09 13.45 3.65
C GLY A 19 9.23 12.72 2.30
N LEU A 20 8.74 11.48 2.20
CA LEU A 20 8.75 10.64 1.01
C LEU A 20 7.39 10.66 0.27
N GLY A 21 6.61 11.72 0.48
CA GLY A 21 5.31 11.93 -0.18
C GLY A 21 5.41 11.92 -1.71
N ASN A 22 6.49 12.48 -2.26
CA ASN A 22 6.74 12.51 -3.70
C ASN A 22 7.03 11.11 -4.27
N VAL A 23 7.71 10.26 -3.49
CA VAL A 23 8.05 8.89 -3.88
C VAL A 23 6.77 8.06 -3.96
N VAL A 24 5.97 8.04 -2.89
CA VAL A 24 4.68 7.30 -2.89
C VAL A 24 3.69 7.89 -3.89
N GLY A 25 3.70 9.21 -4.11
CA GLY A 25 2.90 9.88 -5.13
C GLY A 25 3.27 9.43 -6.55
N SER A 26 4.55 9.18 -6.83
CA SER A 26 4.99 8.66 -8.14
C SER A 26 4.47 7.26 -8.44
N TRP A 27 4.35 6.41 -7.41
CA TRP A 27 3.82 5.06 -7.51
C TRP A 27 2.31 5.05 -7.72
N ILE A 28 1.61 5.99 -7.10
CA ILE A 28 0.17 6.15 -7.28
C ILE A 28 -0.11 6.71 -8.67
N SER A 29 0.68 7.67 -9.12
CA SER A 29 0.40 8.46 -10.30
C SER A 29 0.88 7.79 -11.60
N ASN A 30 0.73 6.46 -11.77
CA ASN A 30 1.10 5.68 -12.98
C ASN A 30 2.42 6.13 -13.65
N GLY A 31 3.33 6.68 -12.86
CA GLY A 31 4.48 7.42 -13.33
C GLY A 31 5.73 6.57 -13.25
N GLN A 32 6.88 7.20 -13.45
CA GLN A 32 8.14 6.52 -13.22
C GLN A 32 8.29 6.24 -11.72
N SER A 33 7.96 5.00 -11.32
CA SER A 33 7.99 4.58 -9.92
C SER A 33 9.38 4.84 -9.33
N GLN A 34 9.45 5.80 -8.40
CA GLN A 34 10.72 6.16 -7.79
C GLN A 34 11.24 5.00 -6.93
N PRO A 35 12.53 4.65 -7.01
CA PRO A 35 13.10 3.68 -6.10
C PRO A 35 13.06 4.23 -4.66
N VAL A 36 12.79 3.36 -3.70
CA VAL A 36 12.94 3.64 -2.27
C VAL A 36 14.06 2.76 -1.73
N SER A 37 14.78 3.22 -0.71
CA SER A 37 15.77 2.38 -0.02
C SER A 37 15.15 1.62 1.15
N GLY A 38 15.79 0.51 1.55
CA GLY A 38 15.39 -0.21 2.77
C GLY A 38 15.40 0.68 4.01
N ASP A 39 16.40 1.56 4.15
CA ASP A 39 16.48 2.52 5.27
C ASP A 39 15.30 3.50 5.29
N GLN A 40 14.90 4.00 4.11
CA GLN A 40 13.74 4.86 3.96
C GLN A 40 12.44 4.13 4.34
N LEU A 41 12.27 2.88 3.89
CA LEU A 41 11.14 2.06 4.30
C LEU A 41 11.13 1.81 5.81
N SER A 42 12.27 1.52 6.40
CA SER A 42 12.37 1.30 7.84
C SER A 42 12.00 2.54 8.65
N ASN A 43 12.43 3.72 8.19
CA ASN A 43 12.04 5.00 8.79
C ASN A 43 10.54 5.31 8.63
N VAL A 44 9.94 4.97 7.49
CA VAL A 44 8.52 5.20 7.22
C VAL A 44 7.63 4.23 8.00
N LEU A 45 7.91 2.94 7.87
CA LEU A 45 7.09 1.87 8.43
C LEU A 45 7.28 1.77 9.95
N GLY A 46 8.47 2.14 10.42
CA GLY A 46 8.90 2.03 11.81
C GLY A 46 9.53 0.68 12.10
N ALA A 47 10.47 0.66 13.05
CA ALA A 47 11.19 -0.54 13.46
C ALA A 47 10.23 -1.66 13.90
N ASP A 48 9.12 -1.37 14.57
CA ASP A 48 8.15 -2.39 15.01
C ASP A 48 7.48 -3.13 13.83
N THR A 49 7.10 -2.39 12.78
CA THR A 49 6.46 -2.98 11.60
C THR A 49 7.47 -3.80 10.80
N MET A 50 8.70 -3.29 10.69
CA MET A 50 9.81 -3.98 10.07
C MET A 50 10.23 -5.24 10.82
N ALA A 51 10.24 -5.20 12.16
CA ALA A 51 10.54 -6.35 13.02
C ALA A 51 9.53 -7.46 12.79
N GLY A 52 8.23 -7.16 12.88
CA GLY A 52 7.19 -8.17 12.67
C GLY A 52 7.18 -8.76 11.26
N LEU A 53 7.62 -8.00 10.25
CA LEU A 53 7.77 -8.53 8.89
C LEU A 53 9.02 -9.39 8.73
N ALA A 54 10.15 -8.93 9.26
CA ALA A 54 11.41 -9.67 9.30
C ALA A 54 11.22 -11.03 9.98
N GLU A 55 10.50 -11.07 11.11
CA GLU A 55 10.14 -12.32 11.80
C GLU A 55 9.28 -13.24 10.93
N LYS A 56 8.27 -12.69 10.22
CA LYS A 56 7.41 -13.47 9.32
C LYS A 56 8.16 -14.03 8.11
N LEU A 57 9.17 -13.30 7.63
CA LEU A 57 9.98 -13.68 6.49
C LEU A 57 11.21 -14.52 6.90
N GLY A 58 11.49 -14.65 8.20
CA GLY A 58 12.66 -15.38 8.70
C GLY A 58 13.99 -14.75 8.32
N MET A 59 14.05 -13.42 8.21
CA MET A 59 15.23 -12.66 7.76
C MET A 59 15.50 -11.45 8.65
N SER A 60 16.65 -10.78 8.46
CA SER A 60 16.99 -9.57 9.22
C SER A 60 16.10 -8.39 8.80
N GLN A 61 15.89 -7.43 9.69
CA GLN A 61 15.15 -6.19 9.35
C GLN A 61 15.70 -5.49 8.11
N GLY A 62 17.03 -5.38 7.98
CA GLY A 62 17.67 -4.74 6.82
C GLY A 62 17.41 -5.50 5.51
N ASP A 63 17.48 -6.83 5.55
CA ASP A 63 17.22 -7.69 4.38
C ASP A 63 15.74 -7.61 3.96
N ALA A 64 14.83 -7.66 4.94
CA ALA A 64 13.40 -7.46 4.71
C ALA A 64 13.12 -6.07 4.12
N ALA A 65 13.82 -5.04 4.60
CA ALA A 65 13.68 -3.68 4.09
C ALA A 65 14.14 -3.56 2.65
N GLY A 66 15.32 -4.07 2.33
CA GLY A 66 15.87 -4.04 0.97
C GLY A 66 15.05 -4.86 -0.01
N GLN A 67 14.51 -6.00 0.43
CA GLN A 67 13.66 -6.83 -0.42
C GLN A 67 12.30 -6.17 -0.67
N LEU A 68 11.67 -5.60 0.36
CA LEU A 68 10.48 -4.80 0.19
C LEU A 68 10.72 -3.57 -0.70
N SER A 69 11.85 -2.88 -0.53
CA SER A 69 12.13 -1.65 -1.26
C SER A 69 12.21 -1.85 -2.77
N ASN A 70 12.55 -3.07 -3.20
CA ASN A 70 12.59 -3.44 -4.61
C ASN A 70 11.22 -3.88 -5.16
N ILE A 71 10.34 -4.46 -4.34
CA ILE A 71 9.09 -5.08 -4.81
C ILE A 71 7.88 -4.16 -4.58
N LEU A 72 7.90 -3.36 -3.50
CA LEU A 72 6.81 -2.47 -3.10
C LEU A 72 6.45 -1.43 -4.16
N PRO A 73 7.41 -0.74 -4.84
CA PRO A 73 7.08 0.25 -5.87
C PRO A 73 6.27 -0.36 -7.02
N GLY A 74 6.69 -1.53 -7.51
CA GLY A 74 6.02 -2.24 -8.60
C GLY A 74 4.66 -2.85 -8.18
N LEU A 75 4.51 -3.25 -6.92
CA LEU A 75 3.23 -3.68 -6.36
C LEU A 75 2.23 -2.53 -6.30
N ILE A 76 2.64 -1.36 -5.80
CA ILE A 76 1.76 -0.19 -5.69
C ILE A 76 1.37 0.31 -7.07
N ASP A 77 2.32 0.43 -8.00
CA ASP A 77 2.06 0.77 -9.40
C ASP A 77 1.01 -0.15 -10.04
N LYS A 78 1.21 -1.47 -9.96
CA LYS A 78 0.25 -2.45 -10.49
C LYS A 78 -1.12 -2.42 -9.82
N LEU A 79 -1.17 -2.10 -8.54
CA LEU A 79 -2.41 -1.99 -7.80
C LEU A 79 -3.12 -0.67 -8.06
N THR A 80 -2.45 0.34 -8.61
CA THR A 80 -2.97 1.69 -8.84
C THR A 80 -3.14 2.04 -10.33
N PRO A 81 -3.73 1.17 -11.17
CA PRO A 81 -3.73 1.34 -12.62
C PRO A 81 -4.49 2.59 -13.10
N ASN A 82 -5.32 3.21 -12.26
CA ASN A 82 -6.09 4.42 -12.59
C ASN A 82 -5.56 5.70 -11.92
N GLY A 83 -4.36 5.71 -11.34
CA GLY A 83 -3.90 6.90 -10.62
C GLY A 83 -4.54 7.08 -9.24
N ALA A 84 -5.34 6.10 -8.80
CA ALA A 84 -6.02 6.08 -7.52
C ALA A 84 -5.86 4.69 -6.89
N ALA A 85 -5.48 4.65 -5.60
CA ALA A 85 -5.44 3.40 -4.87
C ALA A 85 -6.83 2.76 -4.95
N PRO A 86 -6.96 1.46 -5.27
CA PRO A 86 -8.24 0.84 -5.51
C PRO A 86 -9.04 0.98 -4.22
N ALA A 87 -10.12 1.77 -4.27
CA ALA A 87 -11.06 1.88 -3.15
C ALA A 87 -11.62 0.50 -2.77
N GLY A 88 -11.61 -0.44 -3.71
CA GLY A 88 -11.92 -1.85 -3.53
C GLY A 88 -10.67 -2.70 -3.40
N GLY A 89 -10.01 -2.67 -2.24
CA GLY A 89 -9.63 -3.96 -1.67
C GLY A 89 -10.93 -4.75 -1.43
N LEU A 90 -10.99 -6.03 -1.78
CA LEU A 90 -12.12 -6.93 -1.50
C LEU A 90 -12.33 -7.08 0.03
N GLY A 91 -12.82 -6.04 0.68
CA GLY A 91 -12.84 -5.94 2.14
C GLY A 91 -14.15 -5.37 2.69
N ASN A 92 -15.02 -4.81 1.86
CA ASN A 92 -16.28 -4.23 2.31
C ASN A 92 -17.47 -5.04 1.83
N ALA A 93 -18.24 -5.56 2.79
CA ALA A 93 -19.51 -6.22 2.58
C ALA A 93 -20.51 -5.36 1.78
N GLY A 94 -20.36 -4.03 1.83
CA GLY A 94 -21.17 -3.08 1.07
C GLY A 94 -20.98 -3.15 -0.45
N ASP A 95 -19.74 -3.34 -0.92
CA ASP A 95 -19.45 -3.48 -2.36
C ASP A 95 -20.01 -4.80 -2.91
N LEU A 96 -19.98 -5.86 -2.09
CA LEU A 96 -20.56 -7.17 -2.43
C LEU A 96 -22.10 -7.08 -2.51
N MET A 97 -22.71 -6.33 -1.59
CA MET A 97 -24.15 -6.08 -1.57
C MET A 97 -24.59 -5.21 -2.74
N GLY A 98 -23.77 -4.24 -3.17
CA GLY A 98 -24.02 -3.40 -4.34
C GLY A 98 -23.97 -4.18 -5.66
N LEU A 99 -23.04 -5.13 -5.78
CA LEU A 99 -22.96 -6.05 -6.92
C LEU A 99 -24.12 -7.04 -6.94
N LEU A 100 -24.52 -7.59 -5.78
CA LEU A 100 -25.72 -8.44 -5.68
C LEU A 100 -27.01 -7.69 -6.01
N GLY A 101 -27.15 -6.44 -5.54
CA GLY A 101 -28.30 -5.59 -5.86
C GLY A 101 -28.39 -5.28 -7.36
N SER A 102 -27.25 -5.01 -8.00
CA SER A 102 -27.16 -4.77 -9.44
C SER A 102 -27.48 -6.01 -10.29
N LEU A 103 -27.23 -7.22 -9.76
CA LEU A 103 -27.61 -8.49 -10.39
C LEU A 103 -29.09 -8.86 -10.18
N LEU A 104 -29.71 -8.41 -9.09
CA LEU A 104 -31.13 -8.60 -8.81
C LEU A 104 -32.04 -7.59 -9.54
N GLN A 105 -31.54 -6.39 -9.82
CA GLN A 105 -32.31 -5.35 -10.51
C GLN A 105 -32.36 -5.52 -12.03
N LYS A 106 -31.53 -6.40 -12.60
CA LYS A 106 -31.51 -6.68 -14.05
C LYS A 106 -32.35 -7.92 -14.40
N ARG A 107 -33.63 -7.84 -14.09
CA ARG A 107 -34.70 -8.68 -14.65
C ARG A 107 -35.75 -7.77 -15.29
#